data_AF-A0A9X2D873-F1
#
_entry.id   AF-A0A9X2D873-F1
#
_cell.length_a   1.000
_cell.length_b   1.000
_cell.length_c   1.000
_cell.angle_alpha   90.00
_cell.angle_beta   90.00
_cell.angle_gamma   90.00
#
_symmetry.space_group_name_H-M   'P 1'
#
loop_
_entity.id
_entity.type
_entity.pdbx_description
1 polymer ?
#
loop_
_entity_poly.entity_id
_entity_poly.type
_entity_poly.pdbx_seq_one_letter_code
_entity_poly.pdbx_strand_id
1 'polypeptide(L)'
;MPNPHLASEADRRAAHRRAARTRVPPGADPRVPSVVMAHGALVASLRHGAIKTDDRLDEDTLIPLLSASRNSVRGALKMLAEAGLVSRFPRRGTAVVAELLDVPLNLGVGWGDAVPGEHQIHPVEARWVPSSPVTRRMLATAADRVHLSRCVDSMNGCPAMLYSRYTLAEGIDRPLVPGPADGDFSALFERTYGQPLAGIDCWVGATSATAEAAQLLHVPVGTPLLVKSRVLKDAGGTPREYSVSHYVASRVNMSAHVAASPVPGRSLPPIGLDASDAPADATHARHAPDLRPRTSVLDLVEEIRACVRDGQLPVGSVIVPACVASQFGADEECTRRALGRLHREGLLERDPEGVIRVVESVFAFELGSGRPYRDDEQHRYQSEVASSTRVVTPPFLEDVVPAREGRINRDEHVFRRDGQPLMLFIRYTDGHQRTPRPLTCETREADYGRLFFASYGTLVGSIDSWVHAVTADAQISKRLRVPEGSTVMLLERVMRDVDGTVRELTHSYIAGGRVSLGVSQVVSDAVEGSAA
;
A
#
# COMPACT_ATOMS: atom_id res chain seq x y z
N MET A 1 41.64 15.62 2.91
CA MET A 1 41.27 15.05 1.60
C MET A 1 39.77 15.19 1.43
N PRO A 2 39.25 15.75 0.33
CA PRO A 2 37.81 15.92 0.15
C PRO A 2 37.15 14.58 -0.22
N ASN A 3 35.96 14.36 0.35
CA ASN A 3 35.18 13.13 0.30
C ASN A 3 34.64 12.85 -1.13
N PRO A 4 34.94 11.70 -1.78
CA PRO A 4 34.66 11.47 -3.21
C PRO A 4 33.22 11.10 -3.58
N HIS A 5 32.22 11.21 -2.68
CA HIS A 5 30.85 10.72 -2.95
C HIS A 5 29.71 11.76 -2.91
N LEU A 6 29.99 13.06 -2.99
CA LEU A 6 28.95 14.09 -3.06
C LEU A 6 29.07 14.92 -4.34
N ALA A 7 28.44 14.46 -5.43
CA ALA A 7 28.18 15.31 -6.59
C ALA A 7 27.40 16.56 -6.13
N SER A 8 27.86 17.75 -6.53
CA SER A 8 27.26 19.02 -6.11
C SER A 8 25.83 19.16 -6.64
N GLU A 9 25.00 19.99 -6.01
CA GLU A 9 23.64 20.25 -6.48
C GLU A 9 23.63 20.78 -7.94
N ALA A 10 24.69 21.49 -8.34
CA ALA A 10 24.89 21.95 -9.71
C ALA A 10 25.15 20.79 -10.70
N ASP A 11 25.91 19.77 -10.28
CA ASP A 11 26.19 18.57 -11.07
C ASP A 11 24.93 17.71 -11.26
N ARG A 12 24.11 17.57 -10.22
CA ARG A 12 22.81 16.88 -10.31
C ARG A 12 21.83 17.62 -11.21
N ARG A 13 21.77 18.97 -11.11
CA ARG A 13 21.00 19.82 -12.03
C ARG A 13 21.51 19.72 -13.46
N ALA A 14 22.82 19.56 -13.66
CA ALA A 14 23.41 19.36 -14.99
C ALA A 14 23.09 17.97 -15.54
N ALA A 15 23.11 16.92 -14.71
CA ALA A 15 22.74 15.55 -15.08
C ALA A 15 21.24 15.45 -15.45
N HIS A 16 20.35 16.02 -14.64
CA HIS A 16 18.92 16.10 -14.96
C HIS A 16 18.67 16.87 -16.26
N ARG A 17 19.36 18.01 -16.47
CA ARG A 17 19.29 18.76 -17.74
C ARG A 17 19.86 17.98 -18.92
N ARG A 18 20.91 17.16 -18.73
CA ARG A 18 21.46 16.28 -19.77
C ARG A 18 20.48 15.16 -20.11
N ALA A 19 19.90 14.50 -19.11
CA ALA A 19 18.90 13.45 -19.28
C ALA A 19 17.62 13.97 -19.98
N ALA A 20 17.14 15.15 -19.59
CA ALA A 20 16.01 15.83 -20.24
C ALA A 20 16.34 16.34 -21.67
N ARG A 21 17.63 16.55 -21.98
CA ARG A 21 18.11 16.96 -23.32
C ARG A 21 18.47 15.81 -24.23
N THR A 22 18.68 14.59 -23.70
CA THR A 22 18.82 13.38 -24.53
C THR A 22 17.51 13.14 -25.26
N ARG A 23 17.41 13.71 -26.46
CA ARG A 23 16.37 13.38 -27.43
C ARG A 23 16.49 11.89 -27.72
N VAL A 24 15.51 11.12 -27.27
CA VAL A 24 15.20 9.86 -27.94
C VAL A 24 14.99 10.19 -29.42
N PRO A 25 15.67 9.50 -30.36
CA PRO A 25 15.62 9.85 -31.78
C PRO A 25 14.16 9.95 -32.27
N PRO A 26 13.83 10.93 -33.13
CA PRO A 26 12.48 11.12 -33.63
C PRO A 26 12.04 9.85 -34.37
N GLY A 27 11.11 9.10 -33.77
CA GLY A 27 10.64 7.80 -34.25
C GLY A 27 10.62 6.67 -33.21
N ALA A 28 11.31 6.82 -32.08
CA ALA A 28 11.22 5.90 -30.96
C ALA A 28 10.35 6.51 -29.85
N ASP A 29 9.02 6.33 -29.94
CA ASP A 29 8.15 6.63 -28.80
C ASP A 29 8.55 5.70 -27.64
N PRO A 30 8.92 6.22 -26.45
CA PRO A 30 9.39 5.41 -25.33
C PRO A 30 8.31 4.42 -24.93
N ARG A 31 8.50 3.16 -25.33
CA ARG A 31 7.46 2.16 -25.12
C ARG A 31 7.33 1.83 -23.65
N VAL A 32 6.11 1.63 -23.16
CA VAL A 32 5.85 0.97 -21.87
C VAL A 32 6.51 -0.41 -21.92
N PRO A 33 7.63 -0.60 -21.21
CA PRO A 33 8.52 -1.71 -21.51
C PRO A 33 8.06 -3.02 -20.86
N SER A 34 7.25 -2.95 -19.80
CA SER A 34 6.81 -4.09 -18.97
C SER A 34 5.30 -4.39 -19.13
N VAL A 35 4.93 -5.65 -18.97
CA VAL A 35 3.53 -6.10 -18.92
C VAL A 35 2.83 -5.46 -17.71
N VAL A 36 3.49 -5.48 -16.56
CA VAL A 36 2.99 -4.89 -15.30
C VAL A 36 2.75 -3.38 -15.46
N MET A 37 3.59 -2.70 -16.25
CA MET A 37 3.38 -1.28 -16.52
C MET A 37 2.19 -1.01 -17.45
N ALA A 38 2.01 -1.84 -18.48
CA ALA A 38 0.83 -1.74 -19.35
C ALA A 38 -0.46 -2.04 -18.58
N HIS A 39 -0.41 -3.01 -17.65
CA HIS A 39 -1.51 -3.28 -16.72
C HIS A 39 -1.83 -2.07 -15.85
N GLY A 40 -0.83 -1.43 -15.25
CA GLY A 40 -1.04 -0.23 -14.44
C GLY A 40 -1.69 0.92 -15.23
N ALA A 41 -1.28 1.14 -16.47
CA ALA A 41 -1.90 2.14 -17.33
C ALA A 41 -3.35 1.81 -17.70
N LEU A 42 -3.68 0.54 -17.96
CA LEU A 42 -5.08 0.12 -18.19
C LEU A 42 -5.95 0.30 -16.95
N VAL A 43 -5.44 -0.08 -15.77
CA VAL A 43 -6.15 0.13 -14.50
C VAL A 43 -6.41 1.62 -14.25
N ALA A 44 -5.43 2.49 -14.53
CA ALA A 44 -5.60 3.94 -14.47
C ALA A 44 -6.67 4.43 -15.46
N SER A 45 -6.68 3.87 -16.68
CA SER A 45 -7.65 4.22 -17.72
C SER A 45 -9.08 3.87 -17.32
N LEU A 46 -9.29 2.72 -16.69
CA LEU A 46 -10.58 2.31 -16.13
C LEU A 46 -11.01 3.26 -15.01
N ARG A 47 -10.08 3.56 -14.08
CA ARG A 47 -10.34 4.43 -12.93
C ARG A 47 -10.73 5.86 -13.31
N HIS A 48 -10.03 6.44 -14.29
CA HIS A 48 -10.29 7.79 -14.75
C HIS A 48 -11.39 7.86 -15.83
N GLY A 49 -12.03 6.73 -16.15
CA GLY A 49 -13.17 6.67 -17.08
C GLY A 49 -12.81 6.88 -18.55
N ALA A 50 -11.52 6.82 -18.91
CA ALA A 50 -11.05 6.82 -20.29
C ALA A 50 -11.39 5.51 -21.00
N ILE A 51 -11.52 4.43 -20.23
CA ILE A 51 -12.13 3.16 -20.64
C ILE A 51 -13.30 2.93 -19.70
N LYS A 52 -14.48 2.68 -20.26
CA LYS A 52 -15.72 2.45 -19.51
C LYS A 52 -16.13 0.99 -19.55
N THR A 53 -17.02 0.63 -18.65
CA THR A 53 -17.75 -0.64 -18.71
C THR A 53 -18.42 -0.79 -20.08
N ASP A 54 -18.42 -2.00 -20.63
CA ASP A 54 -18.84 -2.34 -22.01
C ASP A 54 -17.95 -1.83 -23.15
N ASP A 55 -16.90 -1.03 -22.89
CA ASP A 55 -15.95 -0.65 -23.93
C ASP A 55 -15.19 -1.86 -24.47
N ARG A 56 -14.88 -1.81 -25.77
CA ARG A 56 -14.08 -2.83 -26.46
C ARG A 56 -12.61 -2.50 -26.36
N LEU A 57 -11.84 -3.46 -25.85
CA LEU A 57 -10.39 -3.41 -25.73
C LEU A 57 -9.74 -4.11 -26.92
N ASP A 58 -9.46 -3.36 -27.98
CA ASP A 58 -8.72 -3.84 -29.14
C ASP A 58 -7.20 -3.64 -28.96
N GLU A 59 -6.42 -4.69 -29.19
CA GLU A 59 -4.95 -4.63 -29.11
C GLU A 59 -4.38 -3.58 -30.07
N ASP A 60 -4.91 -3.47 -31.29
CA ASP A 60 -4.38 -2.55 -32.30
C ASP A 60 -4.66 -1.07 -31.95
N THR A 61 -5.69 -0.81 -31.14
CA THR A 61 -5.95 0.51 -30.54
C THR A 61 -5.10 0.73 -29.28
N LEU A 62 -4.98 -0.28 -28.41
CA LEU A 62 -4.28 -0.17 -27.12
C LEU A 62 -2.75 -0.05 -27.25
N ILE A 63 -2.15 -0.67 -28.27
CA ILE A 63 -0.70 -0.60 -28.53
C ILE A 63 -0.23 0.86 -28.71
N PRO A 64 -0.79 1.65 -29.64
CA PRO A 64 -0.43 3.05 -29.78
C PRO A 64 -0.92 3.89 -28.58
N LEU A 65 -2.09 3.59 -28.03
CA LEU A 65 -2.69 4.30 -26.89
C LEU A 65 -1.78 4.33 -25.66
N LEU A 66 -1.22 3.18 -25.31
CA LEU A 66 -0.39 2.99 -24.13
C LEU A 66 1.10 3.12 -24.44
N SER A 67 1.45 3.43 -25.70
CA SER A 67 2.80 3.28 -26.25
C SER A 67 3.42 1.94 -25.83
N ALA A 68 2.68 0.84 -25.83
CA ALA A 68 3.14 -0.44 -25.26
C ALA A 68 3.51 -1.44 -26.37
N SER A 69 4.34 -2.44 -26.05
CA SER A 69 4.53 -3.55 -27.00
C SER A 69 3.26 -4.40 -27.08
N ARG A 70 3.00 -5.05 -28.24
CA ARG A 70 1.87 -6.00 -28.37
C ARG A 70 1.89 -7.06 -27.28
N ASN A 71 3.08 -7.59 -26.95
CA ASN A 71 3.22 -8.58 -25.87
C ASN A 71 2.86 -7.99 -24.49
N SER A 72 3.22 -6.72 -24.23
CA SER A 72 2.88 -6.01 -23.00
C SER A 72 1.37 -5.83 -22.87
N VAL A 73 0.70 -5.37 -23.94
CA VAL A 73 -0.77 -5.21 -23.99
C VAL A 73 -1.47 -6.55 -23.78
N ARG A 74 -1.05 -7.60 -24.49
CA ARG A 74 -1.64 -8.94 -24.34
C ARG A 74 -1.48 -9.50 -22.94
N GLY A 75 -0.30 -9.33 -22.35
CA GLY A 75 -0.05 -9.72 -20.96
C GLY A 75 -0.93 -8.94 -19.98
N ALA A 76 -1.09 -7.63 -20.18
CA ALA A 76 -1.92 -6.79 -19.34
C ALA A 76 -3.41 -7.13 -19.43
N LEU A 77 -3.93 -7.36 -20.64
CA LEU A 77 -5.30 -7.85 -20.84
C LEU A 77 -5.51 -9.23 -20.22
N LYS A 78 -4.51 -10.10 -20.25
CA LYS A 78 -4.56 -11.39 -19.56
C LYS A 78 -4.66 -11.22 -18.05
N MET A 79 -3.87 -10.33 -17.46
CA MET A 79 -3.94 -10.02 -16.02
C MET A 79 -5.32 -9.47 -15.63
N LEU A 80 -5.90 -8.55 -16.43
CA LEU A 80 -7.25 -8.05 -16.19
C LEU A 80 -8.33 -9.14 -16.36
N ALA A 81 -8.11 -10.10 -17.26
CA ALA A 81 -9.03 -11.21 -17.46
C ALA A 81 -8.97 -12.22 -16.30
N GLU A 82 -7.77 -12.53 -15.82
CA GLU A 82 -7.55 -13.32 -14.59
C GLU A 82 -8.13 -12.60 -13.37
N ALA A 83 -8.16 -11.27 -13.38
CA ALA A 83 -8.83 -10.44 -12.38
C ALA A 83 -10.37 -10.43 -12.49
N GLY A 84 -10.94 -10.89 -13.61
CA GLY A 84 -12.37 -10.83 -13.89
C GLY A 84 -12.88 -9.44 -14.29
N LEU A 85 -11.98 -8.47 -14.51
CA LEU A 85 -12.33 -7.11 -14.93
C LEU A 85 -12.68 -7.03 -16.41
N VAL A 86 -12.08 -7.93 -17.21
CA VAL A 86 -12.36 -8.02 -18.65
C VAL A 86 -12.67 -9.46 -19.04
N SER A 87 -13.52 -9.64 -20.03
CA SER A 87 -13.83 -10.96 -20.59
C SER A 87 -13.71 -10.94 -22.11
N ARG A 88 -13.29 -12.08 -22.67
CA ARG A 88 -13.15 -12.25 -24.11
C ARG A 88 -14.36 -12.96 -24.68
N PHE A 89 -15.07 -12.28 -25.58
CA PHE A 89 -16.25 -12.82 -26.25
C PHE A 89 -15.96 -13.19 -27.71
N PRO A 90 -16.45 -14.34 -28.20
CA PRO A 90 -16.35 -14.71 -29.61
C PRO A 90 -16.92 -13.61 -30.52
N ARG A 91 -16.15 -13.15 -31.52
CA ARG A 91 -16.50 -12.09 -32.48
C ARG A 91 -16.80 -10.70 -31.88
N ARG A 92 -16.80 -10.54 -30.55
CA ARG A 92 -17.01 -9.29 -29.82
C ARG A 92 -15.73 -8.70 -29.21
N GLY A 93 -14.61 -9.43 -29.25
CA GLY A 93 -13.33 -8.95 -28.71
C GLY A 93 -13.27 -9.06 -27.19
N THR A 94 -12.33 -8.33 -26.57
CA THR A 94 -12.23 -8.21 -25.12
C THR A 94 -13.07 -7.02 -24.66
N ALA A 95 -13.92 -7.21 -23.66
CA ALA A 95 -14.78 -6.16 -23.11
C ALA A 95 -14.61 -6.05 -21.59
N VAL A 96 -14.77 -4.84 -21.06
CA VAL A 96 -14.80 -4.59 -19.61
C VAL A 96 -16.13 -5.08 -19.06
N VAL A 97 -16.08 -5.97 -18.05
CA VAL A 97 -17.27 -6.65 -17.49
C VAL A 97 -17.48 -6.41 -16.01
N ALA A 98 -16.49 -5.82 -15.32
CA ALA A 98 -16.58 -5.49 -13.90
C ALA A 98 -15.73 -4.26 -13.59
N GLU A 99 -16.09 -3.58 -12.51
CA GLU A 99 -15.31 -2.48 -11.93
C GLU A 99 -14.45 -2.99 -10.77
N LEU A 100 -13.35 -2.28 -10.50
CA LEU A 100 -12.55 -2.50 -9.30
C LEU A 100 -13.29 -1.92 -8.11
N LEU A 101 -13.48 -2.71 -7.04
CA LEU A 101 -14.10 -2.19 -5.84
C LEU A 101 -13.11 -1.34 -5.04
N ASP A 102 -13.48 -0.09 -4.82
CA ASP A 102 -12.67 0.86 -4.07
C ASP A 102 -12.86 0.66 -2.56
N VAL A 103 -11.73 0.51 -1.86
CA VAL A 103 -11.62 0.30 -0.41
C VAL A 103 -10.94 1.53 0.18
N PRO A 104 -11.69 2.52 0.68
CA PRO A 104 -11.08 3.71 1.25
C PRO A 104 -10.24 3.36 2.49
N LEU A 105 -9.03 3.89 2.56
CA LEU A 105 -8.09 3.67 3.66
C LEU A 105 -8.48 4.45 4.91
N ASN A 106 -9.14 5.60 4.70
CA ASN A 106 -9.62 6.55 5.70
C ASN A 106 -11.01 6.17 6.25
N LEU A 107 -11.66 5.15 5.70
CA LEU A 107 -12.89 4.56 6.23
C LEU A 107 -12.64 3.12 6.68
N GLY A 108 -13.61 2.55 7.38
CA GLY A 108 -13.57 1.26 8.05
C GLY A 108 -13.19 0.05 7.20
N VAL A 109 -13.92 -1.06 7.35
CA VAL A 109 -13.71 -2.23 6.49
C VAL A 109 -14.44 -1.90 5.19
N GLY A 110 -13.69 -1.29 4.26
CA GLY A 110 -13.88 -1.21 2.81
C GLY A 110 -15.19 -0.76 2.16
N TRP A 111 -16.31 -0.64 2.87
CA TRP A 111 -17.60 -0.83 2.22
C TRP A 111 -18.56 0.32 2.47
N GLY A 112 -18.09 1.57 2.33
CA GLY A 112 -18.87 2.78 2.61
C GLY A 112 -20.17 2.88 1.80
N ASP A 113 -20.19 2.28 0.60
CA ASP A 113 -21.32 2.29 -0.34
C ASP A 113 -21.78 0.88 -0.75
N ALA A 114 -21.47 -0.15 0.03
CA ALA A 114 -21.84 -1.52 -0.33
C ALA A 114 -23.37 -1.68 -0.41
N VAL A 115 -23.85 -2.21 -1.55
CA VAL A 115 -25.27 -2.48 -1.74
C VAL A 115 -25.70 -3.60 -0.79
N PRO A 116 -26.77 -3.41 0.01
CA PRO A 116 -27.28 -4.47 0.88
C PRO A 116 -27.55 -5.77 0.11
N GLY A 117 -26.93 -6.87 0.53
CA GLY A 117 -27.08 -8.20 -0.08
C GLY A 117 -25.95 -8.63 -1.01
N GLU A 118 -25.05 -7.72 -1.40
CA GLU A 118 -23.87 -8.07 -2.22
C GLU A 118 -22.76 -8.73 -1.40
N HIS A 119 -22.70 -8.44 -0.10
CA HIS A 119 -21.71 -8.97 0.84
C HIS A 119 -22.26 -10.10 1.70
N GLN A 120 -21.47 -11.16 1.87
CA GLN A 120 -21.77 -12.30 2.73
C GLN A 120 -20.55 -12.61 3.61
N ILE A 121 -20.73 -12.46 4.92
CA ILE A 121 -19.68 -12.74 5.91
C ILE A 121 -19.77 -14.19 6.36
N HIS A 122 -18.69 -14.93 6.14
CA HIS A 122 -18.54 -16.32 6.55
C HIS A 122 -17.54 -16.40 7.71
N PRO A 123 -17.99 -16.59 8.97
CA PRO A 123 -17.08 -16.71 10.10
C PRO A 123 -16.19 -17.95 9.95
N VAL A 124 -14.90 -17.78 10.25
CA VAL A 124 -13.89 -18.85 10.21
C VAL A 124 -13.54 -19.30 11.62
N GLU A 125 -13.23 -18.35 12.51
CA GLU A 125 -12.97 -18.63 13.92
C GLU A 125 -13.25 -17.41 14.80
N ALA A 126 -13.58 -17.66 16.07
CA ALA A 126 -13.65 -16.66 17.11
C ALA A 126 -13.13 -17.28 18.41
N ARG A 127 -12.05 -16.74 18.98
CA ARG A 127 -11.42 -17.29 20.20
C ARG A 127 -10.49 -16.30 20.88
N TRP A 128 -10.25 -16.51 22.16
CA TRP A 128 -9.18 -15.84 22.90
C TRP A 128 -7.80 -16.41 22.56
N VAL A 129 -6.87 -15.55 22.16
CA VAL A 129 -5.49 -15.90 21.81
C VAL A 129 -4.50 -15.18 22.72
N PRO A 130 -3.26 -15.70 22.93
CA PRO A 130 -2.23 -14.96 23.64
C PRO A 130 -1.95 -13.60 22.98
N SER A 131 -1.75 -12.57 23.79
CA SER A 131 -1.37 -11.24 23.27
C SER A 131 0.07 -11.25 22.79
N SER A 132 0.26 -11.12 21.47
CA SER A 132 1.58 -11.00 20.86
C SER A 132 2.21 -9.62 21.10
N PRO A 133 3.52 -9.44 20.85
CA PRO A 133 4.18 -8.14 20.98
C PRO A 133 3.51 -7.04 20.14
N VAL A 134 2.91 -7.39 19.00
CA VAL A 134 2.16 -6.45 18.15
C VAL A 134 0.81 -6.14 18.74
N THR A 135 0.01 -7.15 19.12
CA THR A 135 -1.35 -6.86 19.63
C THR A 135 -1.28 -6.08 20.94
N ARG A 136 -0.31 -6.36 21.82
CA ARG A 136 -0.03 -5.55 23.03
C ARG A 136 0.25 -4.10 22.68
N ARG A 137 1.09 -3.86 21.68
CA ARG A 137 1.45 -2.50 21.23
C ARG A 137 0.28 -1.79 20.55
N MET A 138 -0.36 -2.43 19.58
CA MET A 138 -1.44 -1.85 18.76
C MET A 138 -2.70 -1.57 19.57
N LEU A 139 -3.00 -2.40 20.58
CA LEU A 139 -4.12 -2.20 21.48
C LEU A 139 -3.74 -1.45 22.78
N ALA A 140 -2.47 -1.04 22.92
CA ALA A 140 -1.93 -0.41 24.13
C ALA A 140 -2.36 -1.12 25.42
N THR A 141 -2.18 -2.46 25.46
CA THR A 141 -2.72 -3.32 26.52
C THR A 141 -1.65 -4.13 27.24
N ALA A 142 -1.87 -4.33 28.54
CA ALA A 142 -1.11 -5.26 29.37
C ALA A 142 -1.79 -6.64 29.50
N ALA A 143 -2.98 -6.83 28.93
CA ALA A 143 -3.69 -8.09 29.00
C ALA A 143 -2.91 -9.23 28.35
N ASP A 144 -2.90 -10.41 28.98
CA ASP A 144 -2.20 -11.58 28.45
C ASP A 144 -2.90 -12.24 27.27
N ARG A 145 -4.18 -11.92 27.05
CA ARG A 145 -4.98 -12.43 25.94
C ARG A 145 -5.78 -11.32 25.28
N VAL A 146 -6.01 -11.51 23.98
CA VAL A 146 -6.92 -10.70 23.14
C VAL A 146 -7.91 -11.63 22.45
N HIS A 147 -9.09 -11.13 22.14
CA HIS A 147 -10.09 -11.89 21.40
C HIS A 147 -9.85 -11.73 19.88
N LEU A 148 -9.62 -12.84 19.18
CA LEU A 148 -9.49 -12.91 17.72
C LEU A 148 -10.84 -13.28 17.11
N SER A 149 -11.31 -12.51 16.15
CA SER A 149 -12.41 -12.87 15.24
C SER A 149 -11.89 -12.88 13.81
N ARG A 150 -12.06 -14.00 13.11
CA ARG A 150 -11.62 -14.15 11.72
C ARG A 150 -12.77 -14.61 10.84
N CYS A 151 -12.89 -14.03 9.65
CA CYS A 151 -13.96 -14.35 8.71
C CYS A 151 -13.54 -14.05 7.26
N VAL A 152 -14.27 -14.65 6.32
CA VAL A 152 -14.18 -14.38 4.89
C VAL A 152 -15.37 -13.52 4.50
N ASP A 153 -15.11 -12.41 3.82
CA ASP A 153 -16.15 -11.60 3.20
C ASP A 153 -16.22 -11.94 1.71
N SER A 154 -17.37 -12.45 1.28
CA SER A 154 -17.68 -12.76 -0.10
C SER A 154 -18.50 -11.64 -0.71
N MET A 155 -18.14 -11.22 -1.91
CA MET A 155 -18.83 -10.21 -2.69
C MET A 155 -19.37 -10.83 -3.97
N ASN A 156 -20.67 -10.68 -4.23
CA ASN A 156 -21.34 -11.31 -5.37
C ASN A 156 -21.05 -12.82 -5.45
N GLY A 157 -21.02 -13.48 -4.30
CA GLY A 157 -20.73 -14.91 -4.16
C GLY A 157 -19.24 -15.31 -4.28
N CYS A 158 -18.33 -14.35 -4.43
CA CYS A 158 -16.88 -14.60 -4.56
C CYS A 158 -16.09 -14.06 -3.35
N PRO A 159 -15.28 -14.89 -2.65
CA PRO A 159 -14.48 -14.45 -1.50
C PRO A 159 -13.49 -13.31 -1.80
N ALA A 160 -13.76 -12.09 -1.36
CA ALA A 160 -12.94 -10.92 -1.71
C ALA A 160 -11.90 -10.59 -0.63
N MET A 161 -12.18 -10.90 0.63
CA MET A 161 -11.33 -10.52 1.75
C MET A 161 -11.31 -11.61 2.84
N LEU A 162 -10.15 -11.80 3.45
CA LEU A 162 -9.97 -12.50 4.71
C LEU A 162 -9.67 -11.46 5.79
N TYR A 163 -10.52 -11.36 6.80
CA TYR A 163 -10.42 -10.36 7.86
C TYR A 163 -10.09 -11.00 9.20
N SER A 164 -9.06 -10.50 9.87
CA SER A 164 -8.66 -10.87 11.23
C SER A 164 -8.79 -9.63 12.14
N ARG A 165 -9.50 -9.75 13.25
CA ARG A 165 -9.76 -8.67 14.21
C ARG A 165 -9.35 -9.07 15.61
N TYR A 166 -8.68 -8.17 16.32
CA TYR A 166 -8.24 -8.32 17.70
C TYR A 166 -8.89 -7.24 18.59
N THR A 167 -9.52 -7.66 19.68
CA THR A 167 -10.19 -6.79 20.66
C THR A 167 -9.90 -7.21 22.11
N LEU A 168 -10.17 -6.31 23.08
CA LEU A 168 -10.06 -6.59 24.52
C LEU A 168 -11.36 -7.10 25.16
N ALA A 169 -12.47 -7.04 24.43
CA ALA A 169 -13.77 -7.57 24.85
C ALA A 169 -14.17 -8.74 23.94
N GLU A 170 -14.84 -9.72 24.53
CA GLU A 170 -15.56 -10.80 23.83
C GLU A 170 -16.96 -10.30 23.41
N GLY A 171 -17.54 -10.89 22.37
CA GLY A 171 -18.95 -10.66 22.03
C GLY A 171 -19.27 -9.38 21.27
N ILE A 172 -18.28 -8.73 20.65
CA ILE A 172 -18.54 -7.67 19.68
C ILE A 172 -18.82 -8.33 18.32
N ASP A 173 -20.04 -8.80 18.10
CA ASP A 173 -20.54 -9.12 16.76
C ASP A 173 -20.83 -7.81 16.01
N ARG A 174 -19.78 -7.02 15.78
CA ARG A 174 -19.86 -5.86 14.90
C ARG A 174 -19.91 -6.37 13.46
N PRO A 175 -20.97 -6.07 12.68
CA PRO A 175 -20.97 -6.35 11.26
C PRO A 175 -19.78 -5.65 10.57
N LEU A 176 -19.21 -6.31 9.57
CA LEU A 176 -18.08 -5.79 8.81
C LEU A 176 -18.47 -4.66 7.85
N VAL A 177 -19.67 -4.78 7.30
CA VAL A 177 -20.35 -3.81 6.45
C VAL A 177 -21.48 -3.22 7.29
N PRO A 178 -21.57 -1.89 7.48
CA PRO A 178 -22.73 -1.30 8.10
C PRO A 178 -24.00 -1.65 7.30
N GLY A 179 -24.98 -2.29 7.92
CA GLY A 179 -26.31 -2.44 7.33
C GLY A 179 -27.10 -1.12 7.35
N PRO A 180 -28.27 -1.05 6.71
CA PRO A 180 -29.14 0.14 6.77
C PRO A 180 -29.55 0.53 8.21
N ALA A 181 -29.65 -0.45 9.11
CA ALA A 181 -29.93 -0.23 10.53
C ALA A 181 -28.69 0.22 11.32
N ASP A 182 -27.50 0.15 10.73
CA ASP A 182 -26.23 0.43 11.39
C ASP A 182 -25.72 1.87 11.19
N GLY A 183 -26.35 2.67 10.34
CA GLY A 183 -25.83 3.99 9.98
C GLY A 183 -24.44 3.91 9.34
N ASP A 184 -23.66 4.98 9.44
CA ASP A 184 -22.30 5.00 8.91
C ASP A 184 -21.30 4.23 9.80
N PHE A 185 -20.05 4.15 9.34
CA PHE A 185 -19.00 3.44 10.07
C PHE A 185 -18.72 4.01 11.46
N SER A 186 -18.86 5.32 11.66
CA SER A 186 -18.64 5.97 12.96
C SER A 186 -19.75 5.62 13.94
N ALA A 187 -21.01 5.63 13.49
CA ALA A 187 -22.15 5.19 14.28
C ALA A 187 -22.05 3.71 14.65
N LEU A 188 -21.60 2.87 13.71
CA LEU A 188 -21.35 1.45 13.96
C LEU A 188 -20.23 1.23 14.99
N PHE A 189 -19.14 2.01 14.92
CA PHE A 189 -18.09 2.00 15.93
C PHE A 189 -18.64 2.41 17.30
N GLU A 190 -19.40 3.49 17.39
CA GLU A 190 -19.93 4.00 18.65
C GLU A 190 -20.88 3.01 19.32
N ARG A 191 -21.83 2.42 18.57
CA ARG A 191 -22.70 1.37 19.14
C ARG A 191 -21.93 0.16 19.63
N THR A 192 -20.81 -0.14 18.97
CA THR A 192 -19.99 -1.30 19.28
C THR A 192 -19.15 -1.10 20.55
N TYR A 193 -18.52 0.07 20.69
CA TYR A 193 -17.54 0.34 21.74
C TYR A 193 -18.06 1.29 22.82
N GLY A 194 -19.27 1.82 22.67
CA GLY A 194 -19.89 2.79 23.57
C GLY A 194 -19.20 4.15 23.60
N GLN A 195 -18.33 4.45 22.63
CA GLN A 195 -17.56 5.69 22.53
C GLN A 195 -17.42 6.11 21.05
N PRO A 196 -17.45 7.42 20.73
CA PRO A 196 -17.27 7.89 19.35
C PRO A 196 -15.91 7.51 18.78
N LEU A 197 -15.87 7.25 17.47
CA LEU A 197 -14.64 7.06 16.72
C LEU A 197 -13.93 8.41 16.55
N ALA A 198 -12.67 8.51 16.96
CA ALA A 198 -11.90 9.76 16.82
C ALA A 198 -10.60 9.59 16.04
N GLY A 199 -10.10 8.36 15.85
CA GLY A 199 -8.84 8.15 15.15
C GLY A 199 -8.79 6.82 14.40
N ILE A 200 -8.17 6.87 13.23
CA ILE A 200 -7.88 5.69 12.40
C ILE A 200 -6.42 5.78 11.98
N ASP A 201 -5.63 4.77 12.36
CA ASP A 201 -4.29 4.55 11.81
C ASP A 201 -4.34 3.32 10.90
N CYS A 202 -3.87 3.47 9.67
CA CYS A 202 -3.89 2.43 8.64
C CYS A 202 -2.51 2.24 8.01
N TRP A 203 -2.18 1.00 7.72
CA TRP A 203 -0.97 0.62 6.99
C TRP A 203 -1.32 -0.38 5.89
N VAL A 204 -0.81 -0.14 4.69
CA VAL A 204 -1.00 -0.97 3.52
C VAL A 204 0.30 -1.65 3.13
N GLY A 205 0.24 -2.95 2.91
CA GLY A 205 1.32 -3.74 2.35
C GLY A 205 0.80 -4.67 1.26
N ALA A 206 1.67 -5.53 0.76
CA ALA A 206 1.26 -6.61 -0.12
C ALA A 206 1.97 -7.93 0.21
N THR A 207 1.26 -9.01 -0.08
CA THR A 207 1.72 -10.37 0.19
C THR A 207 1.07 -11.33 -0.81
N SER A 208 1.66 -12.48 -1.07
CA SER A 208 1.05 -13.55 -1.87
C SER A 208 0.21 -14.52 -1.02
N ALA A 209 -0.87 -15.08 -1.57
CA ALA A 209 -1.73 -16.02 -0.86
C ALA A 209 -0.97 -17.30 -0.42
N THR A 210 -1.12 -17.68 0.84
CA THR A 210 -0.67 -19.00 1.35
C THR A 210 -1.64 -20.09 0.93
N ALA A 211 -1.29 -21.38 1.10
CA ALA A 211 -2.23 -22.48 0.82
C ALA A 211 -3.57 -22.35 1.56
N GLU A 212 -3.52 -21.96 2.84
CA GLU A 212 -4.71 -21.75 3.66
C GLU A 212 -5.54 -20.55 3.16
N ALA A 213 -4.91 -19.40 2.92
CA ALA A 213 -5.61 -18.22 2.44
C ALA A 213 -6.15 -18.41 1.02
N ALA A 214 -5.40 -19.09 0.15
CA ALA A 214 -5.81 -19.47 -1.20
C ALA A 214 -7.06 -20.35 -1.18
N GLN A 215 -7.10 -21.32 -0.26
CA GLN A 215 -8.28 -22.16 -0.03
C GLN A 215 -9.48 -21.35 0.46
N LEU A 216 -9.31 -20.47 1.45
CA LEU A 216 -10.40 -19.64 1.98
C LEU A 216 -10.92 -18.61 0.97
N LEU A 217 -10.03 -18.08 0.12
CA LEU A 217 -10.35 -17.03 -0.85
C LEU A 217 -10.73 -17.58 -2.24
N HIS A 218 -10.68 -18.90 -2.43
CA HIS A 218 -10.89 -19.57 -3.72
C HIS A 218 -9.99 -19.01 -4.84
N VAL A 219 -8.70 -18.83 -4.55
CA VAL A 219 -7.69 -18.36 -5.51
C VAL A 219 -6.49 -19.32 -5.55
N PRO A 220 -5.65 -19.27 -6.60
CA PRO A 220 -4.39 -20.01 -6.61
C PRO A 220 -3.42 -19.60 -5.48
N VAL A 221 -2.59 -20.55 -5.04
CA VAL A 221 -1.47 -20.24 -4.13
C VAL A 221 -0.52 -19.27 -4.84
N GLY A 222 -0.09 -18.23 -4.12
CA GLY A 222 0.77 -17.18 -4.67
C GLY A 222 0.01 -16.00 -5.30
N THR A 223 -1.32 -16.04 -5.39
CA THR A 223 -2.11 -14.88 -5.85
C THR A 223 -1.79 -13.63 -5.02
N PRO A 224 -1.49 -12.48 -5.65
CA PRO A 224 -1.28 -11.22 -4.94
C PRO A 224 -2.48 -10.83 -4.06
N LEU A 225 -2.18 -10.48 -2.82
CA LEU A 225 -3.11 -9.94 -1.84
C LEU A 225 -2.62 -8.56 -1.38
N LEU A 226 -3.54 -7.61 -1.24
CA LEU A 226 -3.30 -6.38 -0.50
C LEU A 226 -3.56 -6.62 0.97
N VAL A 227 -2.69 -6.10 1.83
CA VAL A 227 -2.82 -6.20 3.28
C VAL A 227 -3.14 -4.81 3.83
N LYS A 228 -4.24 -4.67 4.57
CA LYS A 228 -4.58 -3.47 5.35
C LYS A 228 -4.52 -3.81 6.83
N SER A 229 -3.52 -3.29 7.54
CA SER A 229 -3.52 -3.26 9.01
C SER A 229 -4.16 -1.96 9.49
N ARG A 230 -4.95 -2.00 10.56
CA ARG A 230 -5.64 -0.83 11.08
C ARG A 230 -5.77 -0.85 12.59
N VAL A 231 -5.64 0.32 13.21
CA VAL A 231 -6.04 0.59 14.60
C VAL A 231 -7.17 1.62 14.62
N LEU A 232 -8.25 1.31 15.33
CA LEU A 232 -9.35 2.23 15.59
C LEU A 232 -9.26 2.76 17.01
N LYS A 233 -9.34 4.08 17.18
CA LYS A 233 -9.25 4.77 18.47
C LYS A 233 -10.52 5.54 18.77
N ASP A 234 -10.95 5.46 20.02
CA ASP A 234 -12.07 6.26 20.49
C ASP A 234 -11.70 7.72 20.78
N ALA A 235 -12.69 8.53 21.17
CA ALA A 235 -12.52 9.92 21.58
C ALA A 235 -11.52 10.15 22.73
N GLY A 236 -11.26 9.14 23.56
CA GLY A 236 -10.22 9.18 24.59
C GLY A 236 -8.82 8.86 24.06
N GLY A 237 -8.68 8.59 22.75
CA GLY A 237 -7.44 8.11 22.13
C GLY A 237 -7.13 6.65 22.43
N THR A 238 -8.04 5.91 23.06
CA THR A 238 -7.85 4.51 23.46
C THR A 238 -8.04 3.60 22.24
N PRO A 239 -7.06 2.77 21.88
CA PRO A 239 -7.24 1.75 20.86
C PRO A 239 -8.33 0.74 21.26
N ARG A 240 -9.36 0.58 20.42
CA ARG A 240 -10.47 -0.35 20.65
C ARG A 240 -10.40 -1.58 19.75
N GLU A 241 -9.83 -1.44 18.57
CA GLU A 241 -9.70 -2.50 17.56
C GLU A 241 -8.32 -2.45 16.92
N TYR A 242 -7.69 -3.60 16.77
CA TYR A 242 -6.61 -3.81 15.83
C TYR A 242 -7.07 -4.86 14.82
N SER A 243 -6.88 -4.63 13.53
CA SER A 243 -7.29 -5.58 12.50
C SER A 243 -6.28 -5.70 11.38
N VAL A 244 -6.21 -6.89 10.77
CA VAL A 244 -5.43 -7.19 9.57
C VAL A 244 -6.37 -7.81 8.54
N SER A 245 -6.55 -7.13 7.41
CA SER A 245 -7.37 -7.58 6.29
C SER A 245 -6.49 -7.95 5.10
N HIS A 246 -6.73 -9.12 4.51
CA HIS A 246 -6.10 -9.56 3.27
C HIS A 246 -7.14 -9.56 2.14
N TYR A 247 -6.99 -8.66 1.18
CA TYR A 247 -7.89 -8.55 0.03
C TYR A 247 -7.29 -9.22 -1.19
N VAL A 248 -8.11 -9.93 -1.95
CA VAL A 248 -7.70 -10.43 -3.27
C VAL A 248 -7.41 -9.21 -4.15
N ALA A 249 -6.13 -8.99 -4.47
CA ALA A 249 -5.70 -7.71 -5.04
C ALA A 249 -6.42 -7.41 -6.35
N SER A 250 -6.65 -8.44 -7.18
CA SER A 250 -7.34 -8.30 -8.46
C SER A 250 -8.80 -7.85 -8.38
N ARG A 251 -9.42 -7.88 -7.19
CA ARG A 251 -10.83 -7.51 -6.97
C ARG A 251 -11.00 -6.13 -6.36
N VAL A 252 -9.93 -5.53 -5.84
CA VAL A 252 -10.02 -4.25 -5.10
C VAL A 252 -8.90 -3.28 -5.46
N ASN A 253 -9.17 -2.00 -5.25
CA ASN A 253 -8.18 -0.94 -5.10
C ASN A 253 -8.35 -0.30 -3.72
N MET A 254 -7.25 0.15 -3.13
CA MET A 254 -7.32 0.92 -1.88
C MET A 254 -7.08 2.39 -2.16
N SER A 255 -8.01 3.26 -1.77
CA SER A 255 -7.89 4.71 -2.02
C SER A 255 -7.59 5.51 -0.76
N ALA A 256 -6.89 6.63 -0.93
CA ALA A 256 -6.77 7.65 0.09
C ALA A 256 -6.86 9.03 -0.57
N HIS A 257 -7.69 9.89 -0.01
CA HIS A 257 -7.70 11.31 -0.30
C HIS A 257 -7.12 12.05 0.90
N VAL A 258 -6.10 12.88 0.65
CA VAL A 258 -5.52 13.74 1.67
C VAL A 258 -5.57 15.17 1.16
N ALA A 259 -6.43 15.98 1.77
CA ALA A 259 -6.38 17.42 1.62
C ALA A 259 -5.07 17.94 2.23
N ALA A 260 -4.33 18.74 1.47
CA ALA A 260 -3.14 19.37 2.01
C ALA A 260 -3.55 20.44 3.02
N SER A 261 -3.06 20.33 4.25
CA SER A 261 -3.20 21.43 5.20
C SER A 261 -2.29 22.58 4.74
N PRO A 262 -2.77 23.84 4.63
CA PRO A 262 -1.98 24.97 4.15
C PRO A 262 -0.86 25.43 5.10
N VAL A 263 -0.51 24.64 6.11
CA VAL A 263 0.47 24.97 7.15
C VAL A 263 1.73 24.10 6.98
N PRO A 264 2.95 24.69 7.01
CA PRO A 264 4.20 23.94 7.10
C PRO A 264 4.12 22.91 8.22
N GLY A 265 4.57 21.69 7.93
CA GLY A 265 4.45 20.52 8.79
C GLY A 265 4.69 20.83 10.27
N ARG A 266 3.63 20.71 11.07
CA ARG A 266 3.81 20.39 12.47
C ARG A 266 4.35 18.96 12.49
N SER A 267 5.65 18.80 12.75
CA SER A 267 6.12 17.51 13.21
C SER A 267 5.28 17.18 14.44
N LEU A 268 4.56 16.07 14.39
CA LEU A 268 4.06 15.49 15.61
C LEU A 268 5.30 15.24 16.47
N PRO A 269 5.34 15.69 17.73
CA PRO A 269 6.42 15.30 18.61
C PRO A 269 6.45 13.77 18.64
N PRO A 270 7.64 13.14 18.69
CA PRO A 270 7.70 11.71 18.96
C PRO A 270 6.89 11.45 20.23
N ILE A 271 5.92 10.54 20.13
CA ILE A 271 5.25 10.02 21.32
C ILE A 271 6.35 9.32 22.11
N GLY A 272 6.77 9.96 23.21
CA GLY A 272 7.68 9.37 24.17
C GLY A 272 7.03 8.13 24.75
N LEU A 273 7.59 6.97 24.41
CA LEU A 273 7.40 5.77 25.21
C LEU A 273 8.49 5.83 26.28
N ASP A 274 8.17 6.43 27.43
CA ASP A 274 9.02 6.31 28.59
C ASP A 274 9.06 4.84 29.01
N ALA A 275 10.26 4.26 28.97
CA ALA A 275 10.57 2.95 29.50
C ALA A 275 10.72 3.04 31.03
N SER A 276 9.64 3.33 31.75
CA SER A 276 9.59 3.13 33.20
C SER A 276 8.16 3.06 33.72
N ASP A 277 7.42 2.02 33.32
CA ASP A 277 6.30 1.51 34.10
C ASP A 277 6.19 0.01 33.85
N ALA A 278 7.09 -0.73 34.50
CA ALA A 278 6.99 -2.18 34.63
C ALA A 278 6.18 -2.48 35.90
N PRO A 279 4.99 -3.09 35.83
CA PRO A 279 4.35 -3.63 37.01
C PRO A 279 5.13 -4.88 37.46
N ALA A 280 5.74 -4.76 38.65
CA ALA A 280 6.23 -5.88 39.43
C ALA A 280 5.03 -6.56 40.10
N ASP A 281 4.69 -7.76 39.64
CA ASP A 281 4.28 -8.94 40.43
C ASP A 281 3.40 -9.87 39.58
N ALA A 282 4.05 -10.83 38.94
CA ALA A 282 3.41 -12.00 38.37
C ALA A 282 3.58 -13.18 39.34
N THR A 283 2.65 -13.36 40.26
CA THR A 283 2.44 -14.66 40.91
C THR A 283 0.97 -15.03 40.81
N HIS A 284 0.72 -16.31 40.50
CA HIS A 284 -0.56 -17.00 40.29
C HIS A 284 -0.93 -17.28 38.82
N ALA A 285 -0.05 -17.98 38.10
CA ALA A 285 -0.46 -18.81 36.97
C ALA A 285 -1.23 -20.04 37.49
N ARG A 286 -2.56 -20.06 37.32
CA ARG A 286 -3.34 -21.30 37.43
C ARG A 286 -3.58 -21.86 36.03
N HIS A 287 -3.11 -23.09 35.83
CA HIS A 287 -3.31 -23.91 34.65
C HIS A 287 -4.81 -24.16 34.38
N ALA A 288 -5.23 -23.98 33.13
CA ALA A 288 -6.46 -24.54 32.55
C ALA A 288 -6.22 -24.76 31.04
N PRO A 289 -6.96 -25.69 30.40
CA PRO A 289 -6.36 -26.74 29.55
C PRO A 289 -6.19 -26.40 28.06
N ASP A 290 -5.34 -27.22 27.47
CA ASP A 290 -4.94 -27.41 26.06
C ASP A 290 -6.00 -27.01 24.99
N LEU A 291 -5.77 -25.89 24.31
CA LEU A 291 -6.34 -25.55 23.01
C LEU A 291 -5.22 -24.92 22.17
N ARG A 292 -4.58 -25.75 21.34
CA ARG A 292 -3.43 -25.38 20.50
C ARG A 292 -3.70 -24.08 19.73
N PRO A 293 -2.86 -23.04 19.86
CA PRO A 293 -3.06 -21.80 19.14
C PRO A 293 -2.52 -21.98 17.71
N ARG A 294 -3.35 -21.68 16.71
CA ARG A 294 -2.96 -21.67 15.31
C ARG A 294 -3.20 -20.28 14.73
N THR A 295 -2.36 -19.32 15.11
CA THR A 295 -2.18 -18.10 14.30
C THR A 295 -1.92 -18.52 12.85
N SER A 296 -2.59 -17.89 11.89
CA SER A 296 -2.37 -18.23 10.48
C SER A 296 -0.97 -17.80 10.04
N VAL A 297 -0.43 -18.46 9.01
CA VAL A 297 0.89 -18.08 8.47
C VAL A 297 0.89 -16.62 7.99
N LEU A 298 -0.23 -16.11 7.48
CA LEU A 298 -0.32 -14.72 7.03
C LEU A 298 -0.33 -13.75 8.20
N ASP A 299 -1.16 -13.98 9.21
CA ASP A 299 -1.22 -13.09 10.38
C ASP A 299 0.15 -13.06 11.10
N LEU A 300 0.83 -14.20 11.24
CA LEU A 300 2.17 -14.25 11.82
C LEU A 300 3.20 -13.45 11.00
N VAL A 301 3.14 -13.54 9.66
CA VAL A 301 4.02 -12.77 8.77
C VAL A 301 3.79 -11.27 8.93
N GLU A 302 2.53 -10.84 8.98
CA GLU A 302 2.18 -9.42 9.10
C GLU A 302 2.47 -8.88 10.52
N GLU A 303 2.29 -9.68 11.56
CA GLU A 303 2.72 -9.31 12.91
C GLU A 303 4.24 -9.16 13.00
N ILE A 304 5.04 -10.09 12.45
CA ILE A 304 6.50 -9.93 12.44
C ILE A 304 6.91 -8.70 11.62
N ARG A 305 6.28 -8.44 10.47
CA ARG A 305 6.52 -7.22 9.67
C ARG A 305 6.20 -5.95 10.46
N ALA A 306 5.09 -5.94 11.21
CA ALA A 306 4.75 -4.82 12.09
C ALA A 306 5.81 -4.62 13.18
N CYS A 307 6.29 -5.70 13.81
CA CYS A 307 7.40 -5.60 14.77
C CYS A 307 8.67 -4.99 14.15
N VAL A 308 9.03 -5.35 12.92
CA VAL A 308 10.20 -4.77 12.23
C VAL A 308 9.94 -3.30 11.87
N ARG A 309 8.78 -2.99 11.28
CA ARG A 309 8.35 -1.63 10.92
C ARG A 309 8.41 -0.68 12.12
N ASP A 310 7.93 -1.15 13.26
CA ASP A 310 7.77 -0.33 14.46
C ASP A 310 9.00 -0.38 15.39
N GLY A 311 10.08 -1.03 14.95
CA GLY A 311 11.38 -1.06 15.63
C GLY A 311 11.47 -2.03 16.82
N GLN A 312 10.50 -2.92 17.02
CA GLN A 312 10.58 -3.99 18.04
C GLN A 312 11.57 -5.09 17.63
N LEU A 313 11.76 -5.27 16.32
CA LEU A 313 12.76 -6.17 15.73
C LEU A 313 13.66 -5.38 14.77
N PRO A 314 14.63 -4.58 15.28
CA PRO A 314 15.53 -3.81 14.45
C PRO A 314 16.45 -4.69 13.60
N VAL A 315 17.05 -4.10 12.55
CA VAL A 315 18.06 -4.76 11.73
C VAL A 315 19.22 -5.26 12.61
N GLY A 316 19.62 -6.51 12.42
CA GLY A 316 20.62 -7.22 13.22
C GLY A 316 20.03 -8.11 14.32
N SER A 317 18.75 -7.96 14.68
CA SER A 317 18.08 -8.81 15.67
C SER A 317 18.12 -10.28 15.28
N VAL A 318 18.50 -11.13 16.22
CA VAL A 318 18.47 -12.59 16.07
C VAL A 318 17.06 -13.10 16.34
N ILE A 319 16.55 -13.92 15.42
CA ILE A 319 15.23 -14.55 15.51
C ILE A 319 15.40 -16.00 15.94
N VAL A 320 14.85 -16.35 17.10
CA VAL A 320 14.82 -17.71 17.61
C VAL A 320 13.43 -18.31 17.35
N PRO A 321 13.28 -19.34 16.49
CA PRO A 321 11.97 -19.88 16.12
C PRO A 321 11.09 -20.29 17.31
N ALA A 322 11.68 -20.92 18.34
CA ALA A 322 10.93 -21.31 19.54
C ALA A 322 10.36 -20.10 20.31
N CYS A 323 11.08 -18.98 20.35
CA CYS A 323 10.59 -17.75 20.96
C CYS A 323 9.45 -17.14 20.13
N VAL A 324 9.56 -17.16 18.79
CA VAL A 324 8.47 -16.70 17.90
C VAL A 324 7.21 -17.55 18.10
N ALA A 325 7.34 -18.88 18.07
CA ALA A 325 6.22 -19.79 18.30
C ALA A 325 5.50 -19.50 19.62
N SER A 326 6.26 -19.30 20.70
CA SER A 326 5.73 -18.98 22.03
C SER A 326 5.08 -17.59 22.08
N GLN A 327 5.77 -16.53 21.66
CA GLN A 327 5.32 -15.15 21.79
C GLN A 327 4.13 -14.81 20.89
N PHE A 328 4.00 -15.45 19.74
CA PHE A 328 2.95 -15.19 18.77
C PHE A 328 1.85 -16.26 18.78
N GLY A 329 1.92 -17.22 19.70
CA GLY A 329 0.94 -18.32 19.80
C GLY A 329 0.83 -19.12 18.49
N ALA A 330 1.97 -19.45 17.88
CA ALA A 330 2.03 -20.19 16.62
C ALA A 330 2.66 -21.58 16.85
N ASP A 331 2.22 -22.57 16.07
CA ASP A 331 2.89 -23.87 16.07
C ASP A 331 4.23 -23.82 15.30
N GLU A 332 5.05 -24.86 15.47
CA GLU A 332 6.40 -24.93 14.90
C GLU A 332 6.38 -24.85 13.37
N GLU A 333 5.41 -25.52 12.72
CA GLU A 333 5.30 -25.55 11.27
C GLU A 333 4.82 -24.20 10.72
N CYS A 334 3.85 -23.56 11.36
CA CYS A 334 3.42 -22.20 11.07
C CYS A 334 4.61 -21.22 11.19
N THR A 335 5.35 -21.30 12.30
CA THR A 335 6.55 -20.50 12.55
C THR A 335 7.59 -20.69 11.45
N ARG A 336 7.94 -21.94 11.14
CA ARG A 336 8.91 -22.28 10.09
C ARG A 336 8.49 -21.73 8.73
N ARG A 337 7.20 -21.85 8.37
CA ARG A 337 6.65 -21.35 7.10
C ARG A 337 6.66 -19.82 7.04
N ALA A 338 6.31 -19.13 8.13
CA ALA A 338 6.35 -17.68 8.21
C ALA A 338 7.78 -17.14 8.08
N LEU A 339 8.73 -17.68 8.84
CA LEU A 339 10.14 -17.27 8.77
C LEU A 339 10.77 -17.59 7.40
N GLY A 340 10.49 -18.76 6.82
CA GLY A 340 10.97 -19.12 5.49
C GLY A 340 10.38 -18.24 4.38
N ARG A 341 9.21 -17.63 4.62
CA ARG A 341 8.62 -16.65 3.72
C ARG A 341 9.30 -15.30 3.83
N LEU A 342 9.43 -14.76 5.04
CA LEU A 342 10.13 -13.50 5.29
C LEU A 342 11.59 -13.56 4.81
N HIS A 343 12.20 -14.75 4.83
CA HIS A 343 13.50 -14.99 4.22
C HIS A 343 13.48 -14.86 2.68
N ARG A 344 12.53 -15.50 1.99
CA ARG A 344 12.37 -15.37 0.52
C ARG A 344 12.07 -13.94 0.08
N GLU A 345 11.39 -13.18 0.93
CA GLU A 345 11.08 -11.76 0.71
C GLU A 345 12.28 -10.85 1.02
N GLY A 346 13.35 -11.40 1.60
CA GLY A 346 14.60 -10.71 1.90
C GLY A 346 14.54 -9.85 3.17
N LEU A 347 13.55 -10.03 4.03
CA LEU A 347 13.47 -9.36 5.33
C LEU A 347 14.38 -10.06 6.36
N LEU A 348 14.47 -11.38 6.26
CA LEU A 348 15.32 -12.22 7.10
C LEU A 348 16.41 -12.90 6.28
N GLU A 349 17.55 -13.13 6.90
CA GLU A 349 18.61 -13.99 6.37
C GLU A 349 18.89 -15.11 7.35
N ARG A 350 19.26 -16.28 6.82
CA ARG A 350 19.78 -17.38 7.61
C ARG A 350 21.25 -17.57 7.23
N ASP A 351 22.14 -17.37 8.20
CA ASP A 351 23.58 -17.55 7.99
C ASP A 351 23.95 -19.04 7.90
N PRO A 352 25.19 -19.39 7.48
CA PRO A 352 25.64 -20.77 7.35
C PRO A 352 25.56 -21.58 8.65
N GLU A 353 25.70 -20.94 9.80
CA GLU A 353 25.55 -21.51 11.14
C GLU A 353 24.09 -21.76 11.53
N GLY A 354 23.15 -21.31 10.69
CA GLY A 354 21.73 -21.54 10.82
C GLY A 354 20.99 -20.49 11.66
N VAL A 355 21.66 -19.42 12.08
CA VAL A 355 21.08 -18.30 12.84
C VAL A 355 20.26 -17.43 11.90
N ILE A 356 19.03 -17.13 12.30
CA ILE A 356 18.12 -16.26 11.54
C ILE A 356 18.27 -14.84 12.05
N ARG A 357 18.46 -13.87 11.17
CA ARG A 357 18.60 -12.45 11.52
C ARG A 357 17.68 -11.57 10.68
N VAL A 358 17.21 -10.49 11.29
CA VAL A 358 16.61 -9.37 10.53
C VAL A 358 17.72 -8.66 9.78
N VAL A 359 17.65 -8.63 8.46
CA VAL A 359 18.68 -8.00 7.61
C VAL A 359 18.19 -6.74 6.91
N GLU A 360 16.88 -6.53 6.92
CA GLU A 360 16.24 -5.39 6.29
C GLU A 360 15.12 -4.85 7.18
N SER A 361 14.88 -3.56 7.07
CA SER A 361 13.77 -2.87 7.74
C SER A 361 12.54 -2.74 6.82
N VAL A 362 11.35 -2.64 7.41
CA VAL A 362 10.13 -2.31 6.65
C VAL A 362 9.96 -0.80 6.62
N PHE A 363 9.99 -0.21 5.43
CA PHE A 363 9.91 1.23 5.23
C PHE A 363 8.48 1.73 5.27
N ALA A 364 8.17 2.65 6.17
CA ALA A 364 6.88 3.34 6.18
C ALA A 364 6.92 4.58 5.28
N PHE A 365 6.05 4.66 4.27
CA PHE A 365 5.79 5.88 3.51
C PHE A 365 4.40 6.40 3.84
N GLU A 366 4.31 7.65 4.30
CA GLU A 366 3.02 8.29 4.56
C GLU A 366 2.39 8.76 3.26
N LEU A 367 1.23 8.21 2.90
CA LEU A 367 0.50 8.56 1.67
C LEU A 367 0.17 10.06 1.62
N GLY A 368 -0.17 10.65 2.76
CA GLY A 368 -0.52 12.06 2.88
C GLY A 368 0.66 13.04 2.86
N SER A 369 1.90 12.55 3.00
CA SER A 369 3.08 13.42 3.03
C SER A 369 3.54 13.86 1.65
N GLY A 370 3.07 13.18 0.59
CA GLY A 370 3.59 13.30 -0.77
C GLY A 370 5.05 12.86 -0.93
N ARG A 371 5.71 12.39 0.13
CA ARG A 371 7.13 11.96 0.12
C ARG A 371 7.27 10.45 0.23
N PRO A 372 8.20 9.85 -0.53
CA PRO A 372 8.57 8.44 -0.36
C PRO A 372 9.75 8.26 0.63
N TYR A 373 9.89 9.10 1.65
CA TYR A 373 10.98 9.00 2.63
C TYR A 373 10.64 9.71 3.94
N ARG A 374 11.37 9.35 5.01
CA ARG A 374 11.32 10.04 6.31
C ARG A 374 12.41 11.10 6.40
N ASP A 375 12.11 12.20 7.10
CA ASP A 375 12.99 13.38 7.15
C ASP A 375 14.31 13.10 7.89
N ASP A 376 14.26 12.31 8.97
CA ASP A 376 15.42 11.86 9.74
C ASP A 376 16.34 10.91 8.94
N GLU A 377 15.80 10.26 7.91
CA GLU A 377 16.52 9.30 7.08
C GLU A 377 16.82 9.80 5.66
N GLN A 378 16.55 11.07 5.34
CA GLN A 378 16.64 11.60 3.97
C GLN A 378 17.97 11.26 3.27
N HIS A 379 19.09 11.30 3.99
CA HIS A 379 20.44 11.03 3.50
C HIS A 379 20.65 9.60 2.97
N ARG A 380 19.79 8.66 3.35
CA ARG A 380 19.82 7.25 2.93
C ARG A 380 19.17 7.05 1.56
N TYR A 381 18.36 7.99 1.11
CA TYR A 381 17.57 7.87 -0.10
C TYR A 381 18.21 8.59 -1.29
N GLN A 382 18.06 8.01 -2.48
CA GLN A 382 18.56 8.56 -3.75
C GLN A 382 17.55 8.34 -4.86
N SER A 383 17.39 9.31 -5.77
CA SER A 383 16.46 9.21 -6.91
C SER A 383 17.21 9.38 -8.23
N GLU A 384 17.39 8.29 -8.95
CA GLU A 384 18.05 8.31 -10.26
C GLU A 384 17.02 8.41 -11.38
N VAL A 385 17.15 9.42 -12.27
CA VAL A 385 16.34 9.50 -13.49
C VAL A 385 16.84 8.47 -14.49
N ALA A 386 16.03 7.45 -14.75
CA ALA A 386 16.32 6.42 -15.74
C ALA A 386 16.05 6.90 -17.17
N SER A 387 14.95 7.64 -17.38
CA SER A 387 14.64 8.28 -18.66
C SER A 387 13.76 9.51 -18.44
N SER A 388 13.82 10.47 -19.36
CA SER A 388 12.96 11.67 -19.35
C SER A 388 12.65 12.02 -20.79
N THR A 389 11.37 12.11 -21.12
CA THR A 389 10.88 12.23 -22.50
C THR A 389 9.60 13.05 -22.56
N ARG A 390 9.39 13.80 -23.65
CA ARG A 390 8.10 14.43 -23.93
C ARG A 390 7.33 13.57 -24.92
N VAL A 391 6.22 12.99 -24.50
CA VAL A 391 5.40 12.05 -25.29
C VAL A 391 4.12 12.73 -25.77
N VAL A 392 3.48 12.17 -26.79
CA VAL A 392 2.08 12.53 -27.09
C VAL A 392 1.25 12.15 -25.87
N THR A 393 0.31 13.00 -25.48
CA THR A 393 -0.56 12.72 -24.32
C THR A 393 -1.31 11.41 -24.56
N PRO A 394 -1.08 10.37 -23.73
CA PRO A 394 -1.89 9.16 -23.80
C PRO A 394 -3.36 9.52 -23.50
N PRO A 395 -4.36 8.93 -24.17
CA PRO A 395 -5.74 9.34 -23.96
C PRO A 395 -6.27 9.15 -22.54
N PHE A 396 -5.72 8.19 -21.78
CA PHE A 396 -6.05 8.04 -20.36
C PHE A 396 -5.57 9.21 -19.47
N LEU A 397 -4.76 10.11 -20.03
CA LEU A 397 -4.24 11.31 -19.40
C LEU A 397 -4.75 12.61 -20.02
N GLU A 398 -5.51 12.57 -21.13
CA GLU A 398 -5.97 13.76 -21.85
C GLU A 398 -6.78 14.70 -20.95
N ASP A 399 -7.67 14.13 -20.13
CA ASP A 399 -8.51 14.87 -19.18
C ASP A 399 -7.95 14.88 -17.74
N VAL A 400 -6.75 14.30 -17.55
CA VAL A 400 -6.15 14.14 -16.21
C VAL A 400 -4.98 15.09 -16.01
N VAL A 401 -3.98 15.05 -16.90
CA VAL A 401 -2.76 15.85 -16.78
C VAL A 401 -2.78 16.94 -17.86
N PRO A 402 -2.65 18.24 -17.50
CA PRO A 402 -2.67 19.32 -18.46
C PRO A 402 -1.64 19.14 -19.59
N ALA A 403 -2.14 18.84 -20.79
CA ALA A 403 -1.32 18.68 -21.98
C ALA A 403 -0.96 20.04 -22.59
N ARG A 404 0.25 20.16 -23.12
CA ARG A 404 0.65 21.32 -23.95
C ARG A 404 1.00 20.87 -25.34
N GLU A 405 0.33 21.45 -26.33
CA GLU A 405 0.47 21.05 -27.74
C GLU A 405 0.19 19.55 -27.94
N GLY A 406 -0.75 19.00 -27.17
CA GLY A 406 -1.08 17.56 -27.17
C GLY A 406 0.03 16.66 -26.63
N ARG A 407 0.94 17.20 -25.80
CA ARG A 407 2.07 16.46 -25.23
C ARG A 407 2.21 16.68 -23.73
N ILE A 408 2.72 15.66 -23.04
CA ILE A 408 3.08 15.67 -21.62
C ILE A 408 4.53 15.22 -21.43
N ASN A 409 5.11 15.55 -20.28
CA ASN A 409 6.41 15.01 -19.88
C ASN A 409 6.21 13.67 -19.18
N ARG A 410 7.03 12.68 -19.54
CA ARG A 410 7.10 11.34 -18.95
C ARG A 410 8.52 11.08 -18.48
N ASP A 411 8.69 11.02 -17.17
CA ASP A 411 9.96 10.67 -16.52
C ASP A 411 9.86 9.29 -15.87
N GLU A 412 10.97 8.58 -15.84
CA GLU A 412 11.08 7.32 -15.14
C GLU A 412 12.23 7.39 -14.13
N HIS A 413 11.95 6.98 -12.91
CA HIS A 413 12.85 7.13 -11.78
C HIS A 413 13.04 5.82 -11.04
N VAL A 414 14.28 5.55 -10.62
CA VAL A 414 14.58 4.49 -9.66
C VAL A 414 14.92 5.15 -8.33
N PHE A 415 14.08 4.86 -7.34
CA PHE A 415 14.24 5.33 -5.97
C PHE A 415 14.95 4.25 -5.16
N ARG A 416 16.07 4.61 -4.56
CA ARG A 416 16.94 3.71 -3.78
C ARG A 416 17.01 4.16 -2.34
N ARG A 417 17.19 3.20 -1.43
CA ARG A 417 17.65 3.44 -0.07
C ARG A 417 18.90 2.61 0.17
N ASP A 418 19.97 3.24 0.66
CA ASP A 418 21.26 2.59 0.90
C ASP A 418 21.75 1.79 -0.33
N GLY A 419 21.51 2.32 -1.53
CA GLY A 419 21.85 1.69 -2.82
C GLY A 419 20.88 0.62 -3.31
N GLN A 420 19.98 0.10 -2.47
CA GLN A 420 18.97 -0.90 -2.86
C GLN A 420 17.74 -0.22 -3.49
N PRO A 421 17.27 -0.68 -4.66
CA PRO A 421 16.07 -0.13 -5.28
C PRO A 421 14.83 -0.54 -4.49
N LEU A 422 14.02 0.45 -4.09
CA LEU A 422 12.77 0.26 -3.35
C LEU A 422 11.53 0.48 -4.23
N MET A 423 11.63 1.48 -5.10
CA MET A 423 10.52 1.93 -5.92
C MET A 423 11.03 2.31 -7.32
N LEU A 424 10.28 1.91 -8.32
CA LEU A 424 10.39 2.41 -9.69
C LEU A 424 9.14 3.23 -9.94
N PHE A 425 9.25 4.51 -10.27
CA PHE A 425 8.06 5.30 -10.57
C PHE A 425 8.16 5.98 -11.93
N ILE A 426 7.02 5.99 -12.62
CA ILE A 426 6.82 6.77 -13.83
C ILE A 426 6.04 8.01 -13.41
N ARG A 427 6.53 9.17 -13.82
CA ARG A 427 5.94 10.47 -13.49
C ARG A 427 5.48 11.17 -14.75
N TYR A 428 4.25 11.66 -14.73
CA TYR A 428 3.63 12.46 -15.76
C TYR A 428 3.40 13.88 -15.25
N THR A 429 3.90 14.87 -15.98
CA THR A 429 3.72 16.29 -15.67
C THR A 429 3.33 17.06 -16.92
N ASP A 430 2.92 18.32 -16.75
CA ASP A 430 2.55 19.16 -17.88
C ASP A 430 3.66 19.21 -18.95
N GLY A 431 3.27 19.42 -20.22
CA GLY A 431 4.19 19.38 -21.36
C GLY A 431 5.18 20.55 -21.45
N HIS A 432 5.48 21.25 -20.35
CA HIS A 432 6.44 22.35 -20.36
C HIS A 432 7.84 21.93 -20.81
N GLN A 433 8.54 22.81 -21.53
CA GLN A 433 9.93 22.56 -21.98
C GLN A 433 10.93 22.38 -20.83
N ARG A 434 10.60 22.90 -19.64
CA ARG A 434 11.33 22.60 -18.40
C ARG A 434 10.44 21.71 -17.55
N THR A 435 10.82 20.45 -17.42
CA THR A 435 10.17 19.53 -16.50
C THR A 435 10.38 20.01 -15.06
N PRO A 436 9.32 20.12 -14.25
CA PRO A 436 9.43 20.41 -12.83
C PRO A 436 10.36 19.43 -12.12
N ARG A 437 11.06 19.88 -11.07
CA ARG A 437 11.95 19.00 -10.32
C ARG A 437 11.13 17.86 -9.69
N PRO A 438 11.63 16.61 -9.70
CA PRO A 438 11.02 15.52 -8.94
C PRO A 438 10.94 15.86 -7.45
N LEU A 439 9.76 15.66 -6.86
CA LEU A 439 9.55 15.72 -5.42
C LEU A 439 10.26 14.52 -4.78
N THR A 440 11.57 14.65 -4.57
CA THR A 440 12.48 13.58 -4.17
C THR A 440 13.31 14.00 -2.98
N CYS A 441 13.92 13.02 -2.31
CA CYS A 441 14.81 13.22 -1.16
C CYS A 441 16.07 14.05 -1.45
N GLU A 442 16.27 14.55 -2.66
CA GLU A 442 17.52 15.21 -3.06
C GLU A 442 17.53 16.73 -2.82
N THR A 443 16.43 17.28 -2.32
CA THR A 443 16.28 18.69 -1.96
C THR A 443 16.51 18.89 -0.47
N ARG A 444 17.36 19.85 -0.08
CA ARG A 444 17.62 20.18 1.34
C ARG A 444 16.39 20.69 2.10
N GLU A 445 15.31 21.01 1.41
CA GLU A 445 14.06 21.45 2.03
C GLU A 445 13.31 20.24 2.61
N ALA A 446 13.16 20.23 3.93
CA ALA A 446 12.42 19.22 4.68
C ALA A 446 10.90 19.50 4.72
N ASP A 447 10.36 20.39 3.88
CA ASP A 447 8.94 20.72 3.83
C ASP A 447 8.36 20.44 2.43
N TYR A 448 7.33 19.60 2.35
CA TYR A 448 6.77 19.06 1.12
C TYR A 448 6.05 20.16 0.37
N GLY A 449 5.31 21.01 1.11
CA GLY A 449 4.62 22.16 0.51
C GLY A 449 5.61 23.12 -0.13
N ARG A 450 6.79 23.30 0.48
CA ARG A 450 7.88 24.12 -0.10
C ARG A 450 8.50 23.47 -1.33
N LEU A 451 8.74 22.16 -1.30
CA LEU A 451 9.24 21.42 -2.46
C LEU A 451 8.28 21.49 -3.65
N PHE A 452 6.99 21.34 -3.37
CA PHE A 452 5.93 21.46 -4.36
C PHE A 452 5.88 22.88 -4.91
N PHE A 453 5.89 23.90 -4.05
CA PHE A 453 5.93 25.31 -4.46
C PHE A 453 7.18 25.67 -5.26
N ALA A 454 8.36 25.21 -4.86
CA ALA A 454 9.60 25.43 -5.59
C ALA A 454 9.59 24.77 -6.99
N SER A 455 8.85 23.67 -7.15
CA SER A 455 8.78 22.92 -8.40
C SER A 455 7.69 23.43 -9.34
N TYR A 456 6.52 23.80 -8.80
CA TYR A 456 5.30 24.13 -9.57
C TYR A 456 4.87 25.60 -9.45
N GLY A 457 5.45 26.38 -8.53
CA GLY A 457 5.10 27.78 -8.30
C GLY A 457 3.75 28.01 -7.63
N THR A 458 3.12 26.95 -7.11
CA THR A 458 1.81 26.96 -6.45
C THR A 458 1.83 25.99 -5.27
N LEU A 459 0.86 26.11 -4.36
CA LEU A 459 0.75 25.22 -3.20
C LEU A 459 0.02 23.94 -3.59
N VAL A 460 0.34 22.85 -2.89
CA VAL A 460 -0.42 21.60 -3.00
C VAL A 460 -1.81 21.82 -2.39
N GLY A 461 -2.86 21.38 -3.08
CA GLY A 461 -4.24 21.40 -2.60
C GLY A 461 -4.68 20.02 -2.11
N SER A 462 -4.44 18.97 -2.89
CA SER A 462 -4.77 17.61 -2.49
C SER A 462 -3.84 16.56 -3.09
N ILE A 463 -3.83 15.40 -2.44
CA ILE A 463 -3.16 14.19 -2.91
C ILE A 463 -4.18 13.05 -2.90
N ASP A 464 -4.49 12.54 -4.09
CA ASP A 464 -5.27 11.33 -4.28
C ASP A 464 -4.31 10.17 -4.52
N SER A 465 -4.51 9.04 -3.85
CA SER A 465 -3.67 7.85 -3.97
C SER A 465 -4.51 6.59 -4.12
N TRP A 466 -4.09 5.69 -5.01
CA TRP A 466 -4.68 4.36 -5.16
C TRP A 466 -3.60 3.28 -5.12
N VAL A 467 -3.81 2.26 -4.29
CA VAL A 467 -2.88 1.14 -4.12
C VAL A 467 -3.52 -0.13 -4.67
N HIS A 468 -2.75 -0.83 -5.49
CA HIS A 468 -3.06 -2.15 -6.01
C HIS A 468 -1.86 -3.09 -5.80
N ALA A 469 -2.03 -4.41 -5.96
CA ALA A 469 -0.91 -5.35 -5.90
C ALA A 469 -0.93 -6.31 -7.08
N VAL A 470 0.26 -6.56 -7.63
CA VAL A 470 0.46 -7.40 -8.81
C VAL A 470 1.69 -8.27 -8.64
N THR A 471 1.81 -9.29 -9.47
CA THR A 471 3.01 -10.11 -9.56
C THR A 471 4.07 -9.40 -10.39
N ALA A 472 5.29 -9.31 -9.88
CA ALA A 472 6.42 -8.76 -10.63
C ALA A 472 6.76 -9.64 -11.83
N ASP A 473 6.76 -9.03 -13.03
CA ASP A 473 7.33 -9.66 -14.23
C ASP A 473 8.87 -9.58 -14.21
N ALA A 474 9.53 -10.31 -15.11
CA ALA A 474 10.99 -10.35 -15.22
C ALA A 474 11.63 -8.95 -15.27
N GLN A 475 10.95 -7.95 -15.85
CA GLN A 475 11.51 -6.62 -16.01
C GLN A 475 11.41 -5.79 -14.72
N ILE A 476 10.26 -5.79 -14.05
CA ILE A 476 10.08 -5.18 -12.73
C ILE A 476 11.00 -5.86 -11.71
N SER A 477 11.06 -7.19 -11.71
CA SER A 477 11.95 -7.97 -10.85
C SER A 477 13.42 -7.59 -11.02
N LYS A 478 13.90 -7.50 -12.27
CA LYS A 478 15.27 -7.08 -12.54
C LYS A 478 15.57 -5.66 -12.04
N ARG A 479 14.63 -4.73 -12.20
CA ARG A 479 14.83 -3.31 -11.84
C ARG A 479 14.74 -3.06 -10.34
N LEU A 480 13.80 -3.72 -9.66
CA LEU A 480 13.65 -3.67 -8.21
C LEU A 480 14.55 -4.67 -7.46
N ARG A 481 15.31 -5.51 -8.18
CA ARG A 481 16.16 -6.57 -7.60
C ARG A 481 15.38 -7.45 -6.62
N VAL A 482 14.15 -7.80 -7.00
CA VAL A 482 13.30 -8.76 -6.28
C VAL A 482 13.18 -10.04 -7.11
N PRO A 483 12.97 -11.21 -6.49
CA PRO A 483 12.71 -12.45 -7.22
C PRO A 483 11.56 -12.30 -8.23
N GLU A 484 11.64 -12.99 -9.37
CA GLU A 484 10.50 -13.10 -10.28
C GLU A 484 9.32 -13.78 -9.57
N GLY A 485 8.11 -13.28 -9.80
CA GLY A 485 6.93 -13.73 -9.06
C GLY A 485 6.69 -13.05 -7.71
N SER A 486 7.59 -12.16 -7.27
CA SER A 486 7.37 -11.38 -6.04
C SER A 486 6.15 -10.47 -6.15
N THR A 487 5.42 -10.28 -5.07
CA THR A 487 4.32 -9.32 -5.04
C THR A 487 4.86 -7.89 -4.97
N VAL A 488 4.37 -7.03 -5.86
CA VAL A 488 4.71 -5.61 -5.99
C VAL A 488 3.45 -4.78 -5.81
N MET A 489 3.54 -3.70 -5.03
CA MET A 489 2.47 -2.72 -4.96
C MET A 489 2.57 -1.76 -6.14
N LEU A 490 1.45 -1.49 -6.79
CA LEU A 490 1.26 -0.39 -7.73
C LEU A 490 0.55 0.74 -6.98
N LEU A 491 1.28 1.81 -6.70
CA LEU A 491 0.74 3.05 -6.14
C LEU A 491 0.57 4.07 -7.27
N GLU A 492 -0.66 4.40 -7.59
CA GLU A 492 -0.97 5.60 -8.37
C GLU A 492 -1.15 6.78 -7.43
N ARG A 493 -0.61 7.94 -7.80
CA ARG A 493 -0.82 9.17 -7.04
C ARG A 493 -1.08 10.33 -7.98
N VAL A 494 -2.12 11.09 -7.71
CA VAL A 494 -2.47 12.33 -8.41
C VAL A 494 -2.34 13.48 -7.43
N MET A 495 -1.55 14.48 -7.80
CA MET A 495 -1.27 15.66 -6.97
C MET A 495 -1.85 16.88 -7.63
N ARG A 496 -2.75 17.55 -6.91
CA ARG A 496 -3.43 18.76 -7.35
C ARG A 496 -2.91 19.95 -6.59
N ASP A 497 -2.83 21.09 -7.26
CA ASP A 497 -2.61 22.36 -6.58
C ASP A 497 -3.88 22.86 -5.88
N VAL A 498 -3.78 24.00 -5.20
CA VAL A 498 -4.90 24.66 -4.53
C VAL A 498 -6.04 25.09 -5.47
N ASP A 499 -5.77 25.17 -6.77
CA ASP A 499 -6.78 25.47 -7.78
C ASP A 499 -7.44 24.20 -8.35
N GLY A 500 -7.09 23.02 -7.81
CA GLY A 500 -7.59 21.71 -8.25
C GLY A 500 -6.92 21.18 -9.53
N THR A 501 -5.95 21.90 -10.09
CA THR A 501 -5.24 21.52 -11.31
C THR A 501 -4.25 20.41 -11.00
N VAL A 502 -4.30 19.31 -11.74
CA VAL A 502 -3.31 18.23 -11.62
C VAL A 502 -1.94 18.75 -12.08
N ARG A 503 -0.95 18.68 -11.18
CA ARG A 503 0.44 19.04 -11.48
C ARG A 503 1.30 17.84 -11.77
N GLU A 504 0.98 16.71 -11.14
CA GLU A 504 1.76 15.49 -11.25
C GLU A 504 0.85 14.26 -11.08
N LEU A 505 1.02 13.27 -11.96
CA LEU A 505 0.51 11.92 -11.80
C LEU A 505 1.70 10.96 -11.75
N THR A 506 1.72 10.03 -10.81
CA THR A 506 2.76 8.99 -10.73
C THR A 506 2.18 7.58 -10.71
N HIS A 507 2.86 6.66 -11.38
CA HIS A 507 2.67 5.21 -11.26
C HIS A 507 3.93 4.60 -10.65
N SER A 508 3.83 4.18 -9.40
CA SER A 508 4.94 3.69 -8.58
C SER A 508 4.85 2.19 -8.35
N TYR A 509 5.87 1.44 -8.74
CA TYR A 509 6.03 0.01 -8.51
C TYR A 509 6.96 -0.18 -7.31
N ILE A 510 6.43 -0.72 -6.23
CA ILE A 510 7.08 -0.77 -4.92
C ILE A 510 7.26 -2.23 -4.49
N ALA A 511 8.45 -2.58 -3.99
CA ALA A 511 8.71 -3.91 -3.45
C ALA A 511 7.82 -4.18 -2.22
N GLY A 512 6.78 -5.00 -2.38
CA GLY A 512 5.71 -5.16 -1.38
C GLY A 512 6.16 -5.71 -0.04
N GLY A 513 7.22 -6.53 -0.02
CA GLY A 513 7.77 -7.09 1.21
C GLY A 513 8.65 -6.14 2.03
N ARG A 514 8.99 -4.95 1.49
CA ARG A 514 9.91 -4.00 2.13
C ARG A 514 9.28 -2.65 2.45
N VAL A 515 8.08 -2.37 1.96
CA VAL A 515 7.44 -1.07 2.12
C VAL A 515 6.03 -1.25 2.66
N SER A 516 5.68 -0.41 3.62
CA SER A 516 4.36 -0.22 4.19
C SER A 516 3.92 1.22 3.88
N LEU A 517 2.71 1.40 3.35
CA LEU A 517 2.14 2.71 3.07
C LEU A 517 1.21 3.10 4.22
N GLY A 518 1.55 4.16 4.96
CA GLY A 518 0.80 4.67 6.12
C GLY A 518 -0.21 5.73 5.75
N VAL A 519 -1.31 5.78 6.50
CA VAL A 519 -2.20 6.93 6.57
C VAL A 519 -2.83 6.99 7.96
N SER A 520 -2.77 8.16 8.59
CA SER A 520 -3.43 8.45 9.85
C SER A 520 -4.49 9.54 9.64
N GLN A 521 -5.66 9.36 10.21
CA GLN A 521 -6.76 10.31 10.15
C GLN A 521 -7.34 10.56 11.54
N VAL A 522 -7.60 11.83 11.83
CA VAL A 522 -8.47 12.25 12.95
C VAL A 522 -9.88 12.35 12.41
N VAL A 523 -10.80 11.63 13.03
CA VAL A 523 -12.24 11.74 12.74
C VAL A 523 -12.75 12.89 13.58
N SER A 524 -12.86 14.07 13.00
CA SER A 524 -13.54 15.20 13.63
C SER A 524 -15.04 15.01 13.51
N ASP A 525 -15.78 15.26 14.60
CA ASP A 525 -17.24 15.33 14.57
C ASP A 525 -17.67 16.19 13.39
N ALA A 526 -18.38 15.58 12.43
CA ALA A 526 -19.13 16.31 11.44
C ALA A 526 -20.28 16.99 12.17
N VAL A 527 -20.02 18.13 12.79
CA VAL A 527 -21.06 19.08 13.13
C VAL A 527 -21.52 19.70 11.81
N GLU A 528 -22.73 19.31 11.44
CA GLU A 528 -23.64 19.84 10.44
C GLU A 528 -23.30 21.20 9.83
N GLY A 529 -23.40 21.27 8.50
CA GLY A 529 -23.38 22.53 7.77
C GLY A 529 -23.56 22.40 6.26
N SER A 530 -24.40 21.48 5.76
CA SER A 530 -25.01 21.68 4.45
C SER A 530 -26.07 22.77 4.64
N ALA A 531 -25.69 24.00 4.28
CA ALA A 531 -26.61 25.12 4.19
C ALA A 531 -26.63 25.62 2.73
N ALA A 532 -27.82 25.41 2.13
CA ALA A 532 -28.37 25.97 0.89
C ALA A 532 -27.81 25.50 -0.45
#